data_AF-A0A9D2GKZ4-F1
#
_entry.id   AF-A0A9D2GKZ4-F1
#
_cell.length_a   1.000
_cell.length_b   1.000
_cell.length_c   1.000
_cell.angle_alpha   90.00
_cell.angle_beta   90.00
_cell.angle_gamma   90.00
#
_symmetry.space_group_name_H-M   'P 1'
#
loop_
_entity.id
_entity.type
_entity.pdbx_description
1 polymer ?
#
loop_
_entity_poly.entity_id
_entity_poly.type
_entity_poly.pdbx_seq_one_letter_code
_entity_poly.pdbx_strand_id
1 'polypeptide(L)'
;MWINILSHKLKKRMNANMQTLGLTGVQSRVLHYILVKHAEGPVYQRDVESVFGLSRSTATGILQLMEKNGLILRESVKSDARLKSLIPTEKAAELDAQVWDCLRETEKRLTSGLSGEQLGLFLQTVEHMYANLDG
;
A
#
# COMPACT_ATOMS: atom_id res chain seq x y z
N MET A 1 13.77 21.74 -1.20
CA MET A 1 12.68 22.53 -0.57
C MET A 1 11.33 22.35 -1.27
N TRP A 2 11.22 22.58 -2.59
CA TRP A 2 9.95 22.42 -3.35
C TRP A 2 9.46 20.96 -3.46
N ILE A 3 10.37 19.98 -3.62
CA ILE A 3 10.03 18.54 -3.62
C ILE A 3 9.28 18.15 -2.34
N ASN A 4 9.75 18.64 -1.18
CA ASN A 4 9.12 18.34 0.11
C ASN A 4 7.71 18.94 0.20
N ILE A 5 7.51 20.19 -0.24
CA ILE A 5 6.20 20.85 -0.23
C ILE A 5 5.19 20.07 -1.07
N LEU A 6 5.59 19.69 -2.30
CA LEU A 6 4.74 18.89 -3.19
C LEU A 6 4.45 17.51 -2.60
N SER A 7 5.49 16.82 -2.09
CA SER A 7 5.37 15.52 -1.43
C SER A 7 4.41 15.56 -0.24
N HIS A 8 4.50 16.58 0.62
CA HIS A 8 3.58 16.75 1.75
C HIS A 8 2.13 16.95 1.30
N LYS A 9 1.89 17.78 0.27
CA LYS A 9 0.55 18.00 -0.28
C LYS A 9 -0.03 16.72 -0.89
N LEU A 10 0.79 15.96 -1.61
CA LEU A 10 0.43 14.66 -2.18
C LEU A 10 0.10 13.65 -1.09
N LYS A 11 0.97 13.48 -0.10
CA LYS A 11 0.76 12.57 1.05
C LYS A 11 -0.51 12.91 1.82
N LYS A 12 -0.79 14.19 2.06
CA LYS A 12 -2.03 14.63 2.74
C LYS A 12 -3.27 14.22 1.95
N ARG A 13 -3.26 14.39 0.63
CA ARG A 13 -4.36 13.99 -0.24
C ARG A 13 -4.53 12.47 -0.28
N MET A 14 -3.45 11.72 -0.46
CA MET A 14 -3.48 10.25 -0.46
C MET A 14 -4.02 9.72 0.86
N ASN A 15 -3.58 10.26 2.00
CA ASN A 15 -4.10 9.88 3.31
C ASN A 15 -5.59 10.16 3.45
N ALA A 16 -6.07 11.32 2.98
CA ALA A 16 -7.49 11.65 3.00
C ALA A 16 -8.30 10.64 2.18
N ASN A 17 -7.84 10.27 0.98
CA ASN A 17 -8.55 9.27 0.17
C ASN A 17 -8.53 7.88 0.83
N MET A 18 -7.40 7.44 1.41
CA MET A 18 -7.35 6.16 2.13
C MET A 18 -8.33 6.15 3.30
N GLN A 19 -8.46 7.28 4.02
CA GLN A 19 -9.42 7.42 5.11
C GLN A 19 -10.87 7.29 4.63
N THR A 20 -11.20 7.79 3.43
CA THR A 20 -12.56 7.59 2.86
C THR A 20 -12.88 6.13 2.58
N LEU A 21 -11.85 5.30 2.37
CA LEU A 21 -11.96 3.85 2.20
C LEU A 21 -11.86 3.08 3.54
N GLY A 22 -11.81 3.79 4.67
CA GLY A 22 -11.66 3.17 6.00
C GLY A 22 -10.27 2.60 6.27
N LEU A 23 -9.25 3.05 5.52
CA LEU A 23 -7.88 2.57 5.62
C LEU A 23 -6.90 3.67 6.04
N THR A 24 -5.82 3.26 6.68
CA THR A 24 -4.58 4.04 6.75
C THR A 24 -3.67 3.71 5.57
N GLY A 25 -2.72 4.59 5.24
CA GLY A 25 -1.75 4.32 4.18
C GLY A 25 -0.85 3.11 4.44
N VAL A 26 -0.65 2.70 5.70
CA VAL A 26 0.06 1.44 6.03
C VAL A 26 -0.85 0.25 5.77
N GLN A 27 -2.11 0.29 6.21
CA GLN A 27 -3.07 -0.80 5.97
C GLN A 27 -3.30 -1.06 4.48
N SER A 28 -3.42 -0.01 3.67
CA SER A 28 -3.53 -0.15 2.21
C SER A 28 -2.35 -0.92 1.61
N ARG A 29 -1.10 -0.57 2.00
CA ARG A 29 0.08 -1.28 1.51
C ARG A 29 0.18 -2.72 2.02
N VAL A 30 -0.17 -2.97 3.28
CA VAL A 30 -0.21 -4.32 3.86
C VAL A 30 -1.27 -5.18 3.15
N LEU A 31 -2.45 -4.61 2.86
CA LEU A 31 -3.52 -5.29 2.13
C LEU A 31 -3.06 -5.71 0.74
N HIS A 32 -2.49 -4.78 -0.02
CA HIS A 32 -1.96 -5.04 -1.35
C HIS A 32 -0.88 -6.13 -1.33
N TYR A 33 0.05 -6.05 -0.37
CA TYR A 33 1.09 -7.07 -0.20
C TYR A 33 0.51 -8.47 0.04
N ILE A 34 -0.46 -8.59 0.95
CA ILE A 34 -1.10 -9.88 1.25
C ILE A 34 -1.81 -10.41 -0.01
N LEU A 35 -2.55 -9.57 -0.74
CA LEU A 35 -3.23 -9.96 -1.98
C LEU A 35 -2.28 -10.53 -3.02
N VAL A 36 -1.16 -9.84 -3.27
CA VAL A 36 -0.17 -10.26 -4.28
C VAL A 36 0.57 -11.52 -3.83
N LYS A 37 1.10 -11.53 -2.60
CA LYS A 37 1.94 -12.64 -2.12
C LYS A 37 1.17 -13.91 -1.80
N HIS A 38 -0.10 -13.80 -1.43
CA HIS A 38 -0.93 -14.97 -1.20
C HIS A 38 -1.08 -15.84 -2.46
N ALA A 39 -1.01 -15.25 -3.66
CA ALA A 39 -1.02 -16.00 -4.92
C ALA A 39 0.26 -16.82 -5.15
N GLU A 40 1.37 -16.43 -4.53
CA GLU A 40 2.66 -17.12 -4.63
C GLU A 40 2.85 -18.18 -3.52
N GLY A 41 2.12 -18.05 -2.41
CA GLY A 41 2.16 -18.99 -1.30
C GLY A 41 1.58 -18.42 0.01
N PRO A 42 1.62 -19.19 1.11
CA PRO A 42 1.15 -18.73 2.41
C PRO A 42 1.89 -17.47 2.88
N VAL A 43 1.13 -16.48 3.37
CA VAL A 43 1.69 -15.23 3.92
C VAL A 43 1.48 -15.23 5.43
N TYR A 44 2.53 -14.93 6.18
CA TYR A 44 2.52 -14.91 7.63
C TYR A 44 2.70 -13.49 8.18
N GLN A 45 2.32 -13.28 9.43
CA GLN A 45 2.55 -12.02 10.13
C GLN A 45 4.04 -11.63 10.13
N ARG A 46 4.96 -12.59 10.27
CA ARG A 46 6.41 -12.33 10.25
C ARG A 46 6.88 -11.69 8.94
N ASP A 47 6.20 -12.01 7.82
CA ASP A 47 6.54 -11.48 6.51
C ASP A 47 6.12 -10.02 6.42
N VAL A 48 4.92 -9.70 6.94
CA VAL A 48 4.44 -8.32 7.08
C VAL A 48 5.34 -7.51 8.01
N GLU A 49 5.76 -8.08 9.14
CA GLU A 49 6.71 -7.45 10.07
C GLU A 49 8.02 -7.09 9.36
N SER A 50 8.60 -8.04 8.63
CA SER A 50 9.88 -7.86 7.93
C SER A 50 9.78 -6.87 6.77
N VAL A 51 8.75 -6.99 5.92
CA VAL A 51 8.61 -6.16 4.70
C VAL A 51 8.33 -4.70 5.05
N PHE A 52 7.57 -4.45 6.11
CA PHE A 52 7.15 -3.10 6.49
C PHE A 52 7.94 -2.53 7.69
N GLY A 53 8.93 -3.25 8.20
CA GLY A 53 9.72 -2.83 9.37
C GLY A 53 8.87 -2.60 10.62
N LEU A 54 7.79 -3.38 10.79
CA LEU A 54 6.84 -3.20 11.88
C LEU A 54 7.25 -4.02 13.09
N SER A 55 7.08 -3.43 14.27
CA SER A 55 7.15 -4.22 15.50
C SER A 55 6.02 -5.26 15.52
N ARG A 56 6.24 -6.37 16.24
CA ARG A 56 5.23 -7.43 16.40
C ARG A 56 3.90 -6.92 16.92
N SER A 57 3.90 -6.02 17.91
CA SER A 57 2.66 -5.46 18.47
C SER A 57 1.94 -4.58 17.45
N THR A 58 2.67 -3.77 16.69
CA THR A 58 2.10 -2.94 15.61
C THR A 58 1.50 -3.80 14.49
N ALA A 59 2.22 -4.82 14.01
CA ALA A 59 1.71 -5.73 12.99
C ALA A 59 0.46 -6.48 13.47
N THR A 60 0.47 -6.94 14.73
CA THR A 60 -0.70 -7.58 15.35
C THR A 60 -1.91 -6.66 15.34
N GLY A 61 -1.78 -5.40 15.79
CA GLY A 61 -2.88 -4.44 15.82
C GLY A 61 -3.44 -4.11 14.44
N ILE A 62 -2.56 -3.94 13.44
CA ILE A 62 -2.97 -3.71 12.04
C ILE A 62 -3.78 -4.91 11.52
N LEU A 63 -3.25 -6.12 11.66
CA LEU A 63 -3.87 -7.32 11.14
C LEU A 63 -5.19 -7.65 11.85
N GLN A 64 -5.29 -7.44 13.16
CA GLN A 64 -6.53 -7.59 13.91
C GLN A 64 -7.62 -6.63 13.41
N LEU A 65 -7.25 -5.38 13.10
CA LEU A 65 -8.21 -4.40 12.57
C LEU A 65 -8.63 -4.77 11.14
N MET A 66 -7.71 -5.28 10.32
CA MET A 66 -8.04 -5.78 8.98
C MET A 66 -8.97 -7.00 9.02
N GLU A 67 -8.71 -7.93 9.94
CA GLU A 67 -9.57 -9.10 10.17
C GLU A 67 -10.96 -8.68 10.67
N LYS A 68 -11.03 -7.79 11.66
CA LYS A 68 -12.28 -7.21 12.17
C LYS A 68 -13.09 -6.52 11.06
N ASN A 69 -12.41 -5.87 10.12
CA ASN A 69 -13.04 -5.19 8.99
C ASN A 69 -13.38 -6.15 7.84
N GLY A 70 -13.12 -7.45 7.99
CA GLY A 70 -13.43 -8.49 6.99
C GLY A 70 -12.53 -8.46 5.76
N LEU A 71 -11.32 -7.89 5.87
CA LEU A 71 -10.36 -7.82 4.76
C LEU A 71 -9.46 -9.07 4.69
N ILE A 72 -9.20 -9.70 5.83
CA ILE A 72 -8.38 -10.90 5.90
C ILE A 72 -8.98 -11.91 6.86
N LEU A 73 -8.60 -13.17 6.70
CA LEU A 73 -8.82 -14.26 7.66
C LEU A 73 -7.47 -14.83 8.12
N ARG A 74 -7.46 -15.43 9.31
CA ARG A 74 -6.30 -16.16 9.85
C ARG A 74 -6.58 -17.65 9.91
N GLU A 75 -6.04 -18.40 8.95
CA GLU A 75 -6.27 -19.84 8.85
C GLU A 75 -5.04 -20.65 9.25
N SER A 76 -5.25 -21.79 9.92
CA SER A 76 -4.15 -22.71 10.24
C SER A 76 -3.65 -23.38 8.97
N VAL A 77 -2.33 -23.43 8.79
CA VAL A 77 -1.73 -24.18 7.67
C VAL A 77 -1.81 -25.68 7.95
N LYS A 78 -2.05 -26.47 6.90
CA LYS A 78 -2.18 -27.94 7.01
C LYS A 78 -0.94 -28.61 7.60
N SER A 79 0.24 -28.04 7.40
CA SER A 79 1.51 -28.58 7.86
C SER A 79 1.81 -28.31 9.35
N ASP A 80 1.29 -27.21 9.92
CA ASP A 80 1.46 -26.87 11.34
C ASP A 80 0.29 -26.00 11.80
N ALA A 81 -0.57 -26.56 12.65
CA ALA A 81 -1.77 -25.89 13.15
C ALA A 81 -1.47 -24.62 13.98
N ARG A 82 -0.25 -24.48 14.50
CA ARG A 82 0.20 -23.29 15.26
C ARG A 82 0.52 -22.12 14.36
N LEU A 83 0.79 -22.37 13.07
CA LEU A 83 1.07 -21.34 12.09
C LEU A 83 -0.24 -20.86 11.46
N LYS A 84 -0.45 -19.54 11.45
CA LYS A 84 -1.63 -18.90 10.86
C LYS A 84 -1.24 -18.12 9.61
N SER A 85 -1.76 -18.53 8.46
CA SER A 85 -1.64 -17.81 7.21
C SER A 85 -2.69 -16.69 7.13
N LEU A 86 -2.32 -15.59 6.52
CA LEU A 86 -3.18 -14.44 6.22
C LEU A 86 -3.83 -14.68 4.87
N ILE A 87 -5.15 -14.86 4.86
CA ILE A 87 -5.93 -15.13 3.65
C ILE A 87 -6.70 -13.85 3.29
N PRO A 88 -6.46 -13.22 2.13
CA PRO A 88 -7.25 -12.08 1.70
C PRO A 88 -8.68 -12.52 1.36
N THR A 89 -9.66 -11.67 1.66
CA THR A 89 -11.07 -11.90 1.29
C THR A 89 -11.41 -11.27 -0.06
N GLU A 90 -12.59 -11.58 -0.61
CA GLU A 90 -13.11 -10.89 -1.79
C GLU A 90 -13.23 -9.38 -1.56
N LYS A 91 -13.72 -8.98 -0.38
CA LYS A 91 -13.77 -7.58 0.06
C LYS A 91 -12.41 -6.89 0.02
N ALA A 92 -11.32 -7.61 0.32
CA ALA A 92 -9.97 -7.06 0.19
C ALA A 92 -9.62 -6.73 -1.26
N ALA A 93 -9.94 -7.62 -2.20
CA ALA A 93 -9.69 -7.39 -3.62
C ALA A 93 -10.49 -6.19 -4.16
N GLU A 94 -11.77 -6.09 -3.80
CA GLU A 94 -12.61 -4.93 -4.14
C GLU A 94 -12.04 -3.62 -3.57
N LEU A 95 -11.57 -3.65 -2.32
CA LEU A 95 -11.02 -2.47 -1.68
C LEU A 95 -9.67 -2.07 -2.27
N ASP A 96 -8.81 -3.03 -2.65
CA ASP A 96 -7.55 -2.75 -3.35
C ASP A 96 -7.81 -2.11 -4.72
N ALA A 97 -8.81 -2.58 -5.45
CA ALA A 97 -9.23 -1.96 -6.71
C ALA A 97 -9.65 -0.49 -6.51
N GLN A 98 -10.44 -0.19 -5.47
CA GLN A 98 -10.82 1.18 -5.12
C GLN A 98 -9.61 2.05 -4.71
N VAL A 99 -8.63 1.47 -4.01
CA VAL A 99 -7.35 2.14 -3.72
C VAL A 99 -6.66 2.53 -5.02
N TRP A 100 -6.56 1.62 -5.99
CA TRP A 100 -5.96 1.88 -7.29
C TRP A 100 -6.70 2.97 -8.09
N ASP A 101 -8.03 3.00 -8.06
CA ASP A 101 -8.83 4.07 -8.67
C ASP A 101 -8.50 5.43 -8.06
N CYS A 102 -8.44 5.49 -6.72
CA CYS A 102 -8.06 6.69 -5.99
C CYS A 102 -6.64 7.18 -6.35
N LEU A 103 -5.68 6.26 -6.52
CA LEU A 103 -4.32 6.58 -6.93
C LEU A 103 -4.30 7.16 -8.35
N ARG A 104 -4.98 6.50 -9.30
CA ARG A 104 -5.11 6.99 -10.69
C ARG A 104 -5.73 8.38 -10.76
N GLU A 105 -6.80 8.62 -10.01
CA GLU A 105 -7.45 9.94 -9.95
C GLU A 105 -6.53 11.00 -9.33
N THR A 106 -5.72 10.62 -8.34
CA THR A 106 -4.74 11.53 -7.73
C THR A 106 -3.62 11.87 -8.70
N GLU A 107 -3.12 10.90 -9.45
CA GLU A 107 -2.12 11.09 -10.49
C GLU A 107 -2.65 11.99 -11.62
N LYS A 108 -3.85 11.70 -12.13
CA LYS A 108 -4.53 12.53 -13.14
C LYS A 108 -4.66 13.99 -12.69
N ARG A 109 -4.96 14.23 -11.42
CA ARG A 109 -5.02 15.59 -10.86
C ARG A 109 -3.65 16.22 -10.70
N LEU A 110 -2.64 15.44 -10.32
CA LEU A 110 -1.27 15.91 -10.15
C LEU A 110 -0.68 16.39 -11.49
N THR A 111 -1.02 15.70 -12.58
CA THR A 111 -0.54 15.99 -13.93
C THR A 111 -1.48 16.88 -14.76
N SER A 112 -2.65 17.24 -14.21
CA SER A 112 -3.64 18.07 -14.89
C SER A 112 -3.05 19.43 -15.29
N GLY A 113 -3.17 19.77 -16.57
CA GLY A 113 -2.64 21.02 -17.15
C GLY A 113 -1.21 20.95 -17.67
N LEU A 114 -0.51 19.80 -17.52
CA LEU A 114 0.77 19.55 -18.16
C LEU A 114 0.55 18.95 -19.56
N SER A 115 1.35 19.39 -20.54
CA SER A 115 1.44 18.71 -21.83
C SER A 115 2.19 17.39 -21.69
N GLY A 116 2.03 16.48 -22.65
CA GLY A 116 2.78 15.21 -22.68
C GLY A 116 4.30 15.42 -22.69
N GLU A 117 4.77 16.47 -23.39
CA GLU A 117 6.19 16.84 -23.42
C GLU A 117 6.68 17.33 -22.06
N GLN A 118 5.92 18.20 -21.38
CA GLN A 118 6.27 18.70 -20.04
C GLN A 118 6.32 17.56 -19.02
N LEU A 119 5.35 16.64 -19.07
CA LEU A 119 5.32 15.47 -18.20
C LEU A 119 6.51 14.54 -18.49
N GLY A 120 6.82 14.27 -19.76
CA GLY A 120 7.95 13.45 -20.16
C GLY A 120 9.29 14.01 -19.66
N LEU A 121 9.52 15.32 -19.85
CA LEU A 121 10.72 15.99 -19.34
C LEU A 121 10.82 15.94 -17.81
N PHE A 122 9.69 16.14 -17.11
CA PHE A 122 9.66 16.04 -15.65
C PHE A 122 10.06 14.64 -15.17
N LEU A 123 9.50 13.58 -15.77
CA LEU A 123 9.81 12.20 -15.40
C LEU A 123 11.29 11.87 -15.58
N GLN A 124 11.88 12.22 -16.73
CA GLN A 124 13.32 12.06 -16.97
C GLN A 124 14.16 12.82 -15.93
N THR A 125 13.76 14.05 -15.62
CA THR A 125 14.46 14.88 -14.62
C THR A 125 14.43 14.23 -13.23
N VAL A 126 13.27 13.71 -12.80
CA VAL A 126 13.13 13.04 -11.50
C VAL A 126 13.92 11.74 -11.46
N GLU A 127 13.97 10.98 -12.55
CA GLU A 127 14.79 9.76 -12.66
C GLU A 127 16.28 10.06 -12.47
N HIS A 128 16.80 11.12 -13.12
CA HIS A 128 18.17 11.57 -12.91
C HIS A 128 18.43 12.01 -11.46
N MET A 129 17.50 12.75 -10.84
CA MET A 129 17.62 13.16 -9.44
C MET A 129 17.62 11.95 -8.48
N TYR A 130 16.80 10.93 -8.77
CA TYR A 130 16.74 9.70 -7.99
C TYR A 130 18.08 8.95 -8.04
N ALA A 131 18.63 8.76 -9.24
CA ALA A 131 19.94 8.11 -9.42
C ALA A 131 21.09 8.83 -8.69
N ASN A 132 21.05 10.17 -8.59
CA ASN A 132 22.05 10.94 -7.85
C ASN A 132 22.04 10.69 -6.33
N LEU A 133 20.94 10.17 -5.77
CA LEU A 133 20.78 9.91 -4.34
C LEU A 133 21.09 8.46 -3.94
N ASP A 134 21.13 7.55 -4.92
CA ASP A 134 21.54 6.16 -4.74
C ASP A 134 23.07 5.97 -4.89
N GLY A 135 23.80 7.04 -5.22
CA GLY A 135 25.26 7.09 -5.37
C GLY A 135 26.02 7.50 -4.13
#